data_AF-A0A5J4PFU1-F1
#
_entry.id   AF-A0A5J4PFU1-F1
#
_cell.length_a   1.000
_cell.length_b   1.000
_cell.length_c   1.000
_cell.angle_alpha   90.00
_cell.angle_beta   90.00
_cell.angle_gamma   90.00
#
_symmetry.space_group_name_H-M   'P 1'
#
loop_
_entity.id
_entity.type
_entity.pdbx_description
1 polymer ?
#
loop_
_entity_poly.entity_id
_entity_poly.type
_entity_poly.pdbx_seq_one_letter_code
_entity_poly.pdbx_strand_id
1 'polypeptide(L)'
;AAYSYLRDTYHTANFRDWSKYSVYVAEEIEELCKPKQEHYQQLAIYYYIQFNLHLQLREATTYARRQGVVLKVDIPIGISRDSVEAWAEPYYFNMDGQAGAPPDDFSLTGPNWGFPTYNWEVMEKDNYKWWMKRFQKMSEYFDVYRIDHILGFFRIWEIPAHAVQGLLGQFVPALPMNSKEIENYGLPFRRDLYLNPYIHEDCLQEIFGLYTEYVKQTFIEPCISNEGVYKMRAEFDTQRKVEAFFAGKT
;
A
#
# COMPACT_ATOMS: atom_id res chain seq x y z
N ALA A 1 -10.48 12.02 -15.80
CA ALA A 1 -10.43 13.45 -16.13
C ALA A 1 -10.38 14.31 -14.87
N ALA A 2 -11.44 14.34 -14.04
CA ALA A 2 -11.47 15.10 -12.79
C ALA A 2 -10.23 14.89 -11.90
N TYR A 3 -9.88 13.63 -11.58
CA TYR A 3 -8.70 13.31 -10.80
C TYR A 3 -7.41 13.93 -11.38
N SER A 4 -7.18 13.83 -12.69
CA SER A 4 -5.98 14.38 -13.33
C SER A 4 -5.98 15.90 -13.36
N TYR A 5 -7.14 16.52 -13.57
CA TYR A 5 -7.32 17.97 -13.45
C TYR A 5 -6.99 18.44 -12.03
N LEU A 6 -7.58 17.82 -11.00
CA LEU A 6 -7.34 18.17 -9.60
C LEU A 6 -5.88 17.95 -9.20
N ARG A 7 -5.27 16.83 -9.58
CA ARG A 7 -3.84 16.56 -9.36
C ARG A 7 -2.98 17.71 -9.87
N ASP A 8 -3.27 18.19 -11.07
CA ASP A 8 -2.49 19.26 -11.70
C ASP A 8 -2.78 20.62 -11.05
N THR A 9 -4.03 20.90 -10.68
CA THR A 9 -4.42 22.12 -9.96
C THR A 9 -3.75 22.22 -8.59
N TYR A 10 -3.68 21.12 -7.85
CA TYR A 10 -3.07 21.06 -6.51
C TYR A 10 -1.57 20.71 -6.54
N HIS A 11 -1.00 20.46 -7.73
CA HIS A 11 0.40 20.07 -7.93
C HIS A 11 0.85 18.83 -7.12
N THR A 12 -0.08 17.93 -6.79
CA THR A 12 0.20 16.70 -6.05
C THR A 12 -0.83 15.62 -6.38
N ALA A 13 -0.39 14.36 -6.43
CA ALA A 13 -1.28 13.20 -6.55
C ALA A 13 -1.90 12.78 -5.22
N ASN A 14 -1.33 13.23 -4.10
CA ASN A 14 -1.89 12.97 -2.78
C ASN A 14 -3.20 13.74 -2.62
N PHE A 15 -4.30 13.08 -2.93
CA PHE A 15 -5.62 13.69 -2.91
C PHE A 15 -6.01 14.21 -1.53
N ARG A 16 -5.40 13.72 -0.46
CA ARG A 16 -5.64 14.21 0.92
C ARG A 16 -5.29 15.69 1.07
N ASP A 17 -4.41 16.20 0.21
CA ASP A 17 -4.00 17.61 0.21
C ASP A 17 -4.92 18.49 -0.66
N TRP A 18 -5.93 17.91 -1.34
CA TRP A 18 -6.83 18.64 -2.26
C TRP A 18 -7.96 19.41 -1.55
N SER A 19 -7.77 19.76 -0.28
CA SER A 19 -8.73 20.56 0.50
C SER A 19 -10.16 20.01 0.40
N LYS A 20 -11.06 20.71 -0.32
CA LYS A 20 -12.46 20.30 -0.55
C LYS A 20 -12.57 18.93 -1.23
N TYR A 21 -11.68 18.62 -2.17
CA TYR A 21 -11.74 17.39 -2.96
C TYR A 21 -10.94 16.24 -2.34
N SER A 22 -10.55 16.36 -1.06
CA SER A 22 -9.85 15.30 -0.32
C SER A 22 -10.67 14.02 -0.16
N VAL A 23 -11.99 14.15 -0.20
CA VAL A 23 -12.93 13.04 -0.23
C VAL A 23 -13.71 13.11 -1.54
N TYR A 24 -13.83 11.96 -2.22
CA TYR A 24 -14.63 11.88 -3.44
C TYR A 24 -16.12 11.97 -3.13
N VAL A 25 -16.80 12.92 -3.78
CA VAL A 25 -18.27 13.07 -3.73
C VAL A 25 -18.79 13.13 -5.17
N ALA A 26 -19.61 12.15 -5.56
CA ALA A 26 -19.98 11.94 -6.96
C ALA A 26 -20.66 13.18 -7.57
N GLU A 27 -21.58 13.81 -6.85
CA GLU A 27 -22.33 14.98 -7.31
C GLU A 27 -21.44 16.20 -7.52
N GLU A 28 -20.45 16.41 -6.63
CA GLU A 28 -19.50 17.51 -6.76
C GLU A 28 -18.55 17.32 -7.94
N ILE A 29 -18.12 16.07 -8.18
CA ILE A 29 -17.27 15.74 -9.32
C ILE A 29 -18.05 15.81 -10.63
N GLU A 30 -19.33 15.44 -10.63
CA GLU A 30 -20.20 15.63 -11.78
C GLU A 30 -20.35 17.12 -12.11
N GLU A 31 -20.62 17.96 -11.12
CA GLU A 31 -20.70 19.42 -11.29
C GLU A 31 -19.38 20.02 -11.80
N LEU A 32 -18.25 19.58 -11.24
CA LEU A 32 -16.90 19.98 -11.66
C LEU A 32 -16.64 19.66 -13.14
N CYS A 33 -17.21 18.56 -13.64
CA CYS A 33 -17.04 18.09 -15.01
C CYS A 33 -18.04 18.67 -16.01
N LYS A 34 -18.96 19.56 -15.60
CA LYS A 34 -19.97 20.12 -16.53
C LYS A 34 -19.33 21.06 -17.57
N PRO A 35 -19.76 21.00 -18.85
CA PRO A 35 -19.24 21.89 -19.91
C PRO A 35 -19.38 23.39 -19.66
N LYS A 36 -20.26 23.80 -18.73
CA LYS A 36 -20.51 25.20 -18.38
C LYS A 36 -19.45 25.80 -17.45
N GLN A 37 -18.60 24.97 -16.85
CA GLN A 37 -17.55 25.44 -15.95
C GLN A 37 -16.45 26.16 -16.73
N GLU A 38 -15.90 27.24 -16.17
CA GLU A 38 -14.83 28.02 -16.81
C GLU A 38 -13.59 27.18 -17.08
N HIS A 39 -13.25 26.26 -16.17
CA HIS A 39 -12.11 25.35 -16.29
C HIS A 39 -12.38 24.11 -17.16
N TYR A 40 -13.58 23.97 -17.75
CA TYR A 40 -13.95 22.74 -18.46
C TYR A 40 -13.00 22.39 -19.60
N GLN A 41 -12.50 23.38 -20.35
CA GLN A 41 -11.58 23.12 -21.46
C GLN A 41 -10.28 22.44 -20.99
N GLN A 42 -9.75 22.84 -19.83
CA GLN A 42 -8.56 22.23 -19.25
C GLN A 42 -8.84 20.79 -18.81
N LEU A 43 -9.99 20.55 -18.20
CA LEU A 43 -10.42 19.20 -17.82
C LEU A 43 -10.68 18.32 -19.05
N ALA A 44 -11.29 18.87 -20.10
CA ALA A 44 -11.67 18.16 -21.31
C ALA A 44 -10.47 17.65 -22.12
N ILE A 45 -9.29 18.25 -21.96
CA ILE A 45 -8.03 17.71 -22.51
C ILE A 45 -7.84 16.26 -22.06
N TYR A 46 -8.19 15.90 -20.83
CA TYR A 46 -8.07 14.52 -20.34
C TYR A 46 -9.04 13.56 -21.01
N TYR A 47 -10.26 14.01 -21.32
CA TYR A 47 -11.18 13.21 -22.14
C TYR A 47 -10.62 13.02 -23.54
N TYR A 48 -10.09 14.09 -24.14
CA TYR A 48 -9.50 14.05 -25.47
C TYR A 48 -8.31 13.09 -25.54
N ILE A 49 -7.39 13.14 -24.56
CA ILE A 49 -6.25 12.23 -24.47
C ILE A 49 -6.73 10.77 -24.38
N GLN A 50 -7.64 10.46 -23.46
CA GLN A 50 -8.13 9.09 -23.28
C GLN A 50 -8.92 8.59 -24.50
N PHE A 51 -9.68 9.46 -25.17
CA PHE A 51 -10.38 9.14 -26.40
C PHE A 51 -9.41 8.77 -27.53
N ASN A 52 -8.38 9.59 -27.76
CA ASN A 52 -7.39 9.29 -28.79
C ASN A 52 -6.59 8.03 -28.47
N LEU A 53 -6.19 7.83 -27.20
CA LEU A 53 -5.52 6.60 -26.76
C LEU A 53 -6.40 5.37 -27.02
N HIS A 54 -7.69 5.43 -26.71
CA HIS A 54 -8.64 4.36 -26.99
C HIS A 54 -8.69 4.04 -28.49
N LEU A 55 -8.85 5.05 -29.35
CA LEU A 55 -8.92 4.85 -30.80
C LEU A 55 -7.65 4.21 -31.35
N GLN A 56 -6.49 4.78 -31.02
CA GLN A 56 -5.20 4.32 -31.52
C GLN A 56 -4.87 2.91 -31.02
N LEU A 57 -5.09 2.64 -29.73
CA LEU A 57 -4.83 1.31 -29.18
C LEU A 57 -5.77 0.25 -29.77
N ARG A 58 -7.04 0.59 -29.97
CA ARG A 58 -7.99 -0.33 -30.64
C ARG A 58 -7.61 -0.61 -32.08
N GLU A 59 -7.18 0.41 -32.83
CA GLU A 59 -6.74 0.22 -34.21
C GLU A 59 -5.53 -0.73 -34.26
N ALA A 60 -4.52 -0.47 -33.44
CA ALA A 60 -3.32 -1.30 -33.35
C ALA A 60 -3.62 -2.75 -32.94
N THR A 61 -4.44 -2.95 -31.90
CA THR A 61 -4.77 -4.30 -31.41
C THR A 61 -5.64 -5.06 -32.40
N THR A 62 -6.56 -4.39 -33.08
CA THR A 62 -7.38 -4.99 -34.15
C THR A 62 -6.53 -5.37 -35.35
N TYR A 63 -5.53 -4.57 -35.71
CA TYR A 63 -4.58 -4.92 -36.76
C TYR A 63 -3.75 -6.15 -36.37
N ALA A 64 -3.20 -6.19 -35.16
CA ALA A 64 -2.44 -7.34 -34.65
C ALA A 64 -3.25 -8.64 -34.73
N ARG A 65 -4.50 -8.62 -34.26
CA ARG A 65 -5.42 -9.77 -34.34
C ARG A 65 -5.68 -10.23 -35.78
N ARG A 66 -5.86 -9.27 -36.72
CA ARG A 66 -6.00 -9.57 -38.16
C ARG A 66 -4.76 -10.25 -38.75
N GLN A 67 -3.58 -10.01 -38.18
CA GLN A 67 -2.33 -10.69 -38.54
C GLN A 67 -2.11 -12.01 -37.77
N GLY A 68 -3.10 -12.48 -37.00
CA GLY A 68 -2.97 -13.70 -36.19
C GLY A 68 -2.08 -13.54 -34.95
N VAL A 69 -1.79 -12.30 -34.53
CA VAL A 69 -0.99 -12.03 -33.33
C VAL A 69 -1.91 -11.90 -32.12
N VAL A 70 -1.58 -12.64 -31.06
CA VAL A 70 -2.24 -12.56 -29.74
C VAL A 70 -1.51 -11.55 -28.87
N LEU A 71 -2.25 -10.65 -28.23
CA LEU A 71 -1.69 -9.62 -27.37
C LEU A 71 -1.85 -9.97 -25.89
N LYS A 72 -0.71 -10.10 -25.22
CA LYS A 72 -0.62 -10.33 -23.78
C LYS A 72 -0.28 -9.02 -23.06
N VAL A 73 -1.04 -8.68 -22.03
CA VAL A 73 -0.79 -7.52 -21.18
C VAL A 73 -0.41 -7.94 -19.77
N ASP A 74 0.21 -7.01 -19.05
CA ASP A 74 0.57 -7.15 -17.65
C ASP A 74 -0.35 -6.29 -16.78
N ILE A 75 -0.92 -6.88 -15.74
CA ILE A 75 -1.83 -6.24 -14.80
C ILE A 75 -1.17 -6.32 -13.41
N PRO A 76 -0.68 -5.19 -12.88
CA PRO A 76 -0.15 -5.13 -11.51
C PRO A 76 -1.19 -5.60 -10.49
N ILE A 77 -0.76 -6.33 -9.46
CA ILE A 77 -1.68 -6.81 -8.43
C ILE A 77 -2.40 -5.66 -7.73
N GLY A 78 -1.73 -4.54 -7.43
CA GLY A 78 -2.28 -3.45 -6.63
C GLY A 78 -2.48 -2.15 -7.40
N ILE A 79 -2.88 -1.12 -6.66
CA ILE A 79 -3.04 0.27 -7.15
C ILE A 79 -2.13 1.21 -6.36
N SER A 80 -1.77 2.36 -6.91
CA SER A 80 -1.11 3.38 -6.09
C SER A 80 -2.06 3.87 -4.98
N ARG A 81 -1.52 4.16 -3.79
CA ARG A 81 -2.24 4.78 -2.65
C ARG A 81 -2.87 6.12 -3.00
N ASP A 82 -2.28 6.79 -3.99
CA ASP A 82 -2.69 8.10 -4.45
C ASP A 82 -3.45 8.03 -5.77
N SER A 83 -3.84 6.84 -6.24
CA SER A 83 -4.56 6.66 -7.50
C SER A 83 -6.01 7.16 -7.47
N VAL A 84 -6.63 7.26 -8.65
CA VAL A 84 -8.05 7.59 -8.79
C VAL A 84 -8.95 6.53 -8.14
N GLU A 85 -8.56 5.27 -8.16
CA GLU A 85 -9.29 4.18 -7.52
C GLU A 85 -9.26 4.33 -5.99
N ALA A 86 -8.09 4.63 -5.41
CA ALA A 86 -7.96 4.90 -3.98
C ALA A 86 -8.71 6.16 -3.53
N TRP A 87 -8.89 7.14 -4.42
CA TRP A 87 -9.66 8.35 -4.14
C TRP A 87 -11.18 8.13 -4.25
N ALA A 88 -11.63 7.48 -5.33
CA ALA A 88 -13.05 7.37 -5.67
C ALA A 88 -13.76 6.18 -5.00
N GLU A 89 -13.05 5.07 -4.80
CA GLU A 89 -13.60 3.84 -4.21
C GLU A 89 -12.67 3.30 -3.09
N PRO A 90 -12.26 4.12 -2.09
CA PRO A 90 -11.28 3.74 -1.05
C PRO A 90 -11.71 2.51 -0.25
N TYR A 91 -13.01 2.26 -0.12
CA TYR A 91 -13.60 1.17 0.65
C TYR A 91 -13.23 -0.23 0.14
N TYR A 92 -12.73 -0.35 -1.10
CA TYR A 92 -12.19 -1.60 -1.62
C TYR A 92 -10.76 -1.90 -1.15
N PHE A 93 -10.12 -1.01 -0.40
CA PHE A 93 -8.71 -1.10 -0.07
C PHE A 93 -8.48 -0.90 1.43
N ASN A 94 -7.52 -1.64 1.99
CA ASN A 94 -7.06 -1.42 3.36
C ASN A 94 -6.00 -0.32 3.33
N MET A 95 -6.43 0.91 3.61
CA MET A 95 -5.55 2.09 3.52
C MET A 95 -4.57 2.19 4.69
N ASP A 96 -4.77 1.47 5.78
CA ASP A 96 -3.83 1.42 6.92
C ASP A 96 -2.75 0.34 6.77
N GLY A 97 -2.87 -0.48 5.72
CA GLY A 97 -1.89 -1.49 5.33
C GLY A 97 -1.11 -1.08 4.07
N GLN A 98 -0.01 -1.80 3.83
CA GLN A 98 0.76 -1.71 2.60
C GLN A 98 1.31 -3.08 2.21
N ALA A 99 1.26 -3.40 0.92
CA ALA A 99 1.74 -4.67 0.40
C ALA A 99 3.27 -4.70 0.31
N GLY A 100 3.83 -5.88 0.47
CA GLY A 100 5.23 -6.15 0.26
C GLY A 100 5.50 -7.64 0.09
N ALA A 101 6.71 -8.05 0.46
CA ALA A 101 7.04 -9.45 0.63
C ALA A 101 7.80 -9.66 1.95
N PRO A 102 7.68 -10.85 2.57
CA PRO A 102 8.45 -11.16 3.76
C PRO A 102 9.96 -11.16 3.45
N PRO A 103 10.81 -11.07 4.49
CA PRO A 103 12.22 -11.33 4.34
C PRO A 103 12.49 -12.72 3.78
N ASP A 104 13.55 -12.83 3.00
CA ASP A 104 14.07 -14.09 2.47
C ASP A 104 15.61 -14.04 2.39
N ASP A 105 16.21 -15.12 1.89
CA ASP A 105 17.66 -15.25 1.76
C ASP A 105 18.30 -14.18 0.82
N PHE A 106 17.49 -13.50 0.00
CA PHE A 106 17.94 -12.44 -0.91
C PHE A 106 17.65 -11.03 -0.38
N SER A 107 16.66 -10.88 0.51
CA SER A 107 16.23 -9.60 1.09
C SER A 107 15.97 -9.73 2.58
N LEU A 108 16.98 -9.42 3.39
CA LEU A 108 16.91 -9.52 4.85
C LEU A 108 15.81 -8.65 5.48
N THR A 109 15.42 -7.55 4.83
CA THR A 109 14.40 -6.63 5.37
C THR A 109 13.03 -6.81 4.74
N GLY A 110 12.92 -7.60 3.67
CA GLY A 110 11.73 -7.71 2.83
C GLY A 110 11.43 -6.40 2.07
N PRO A 111 11.02 -6.47 0.79
CA PRO A 111 10.59 -5.28 0.08
C PRO A 111 9.24 -4.78 0.60
N ASN A 112 9.14 -3.46 0.77
CA ASN A 112 7.90 -2.76 1.02
C ASN A 112 7.49 -2.02 -0.26
N TRP A 113 6.40 -2.43 -0.90
CA TRP A 113 5.94 -1.82 -2.15
C TRP A 113 5.06 -0.58 -1.94
N GLY A 114 4.57 -0.36 -0.72
CA GLY A 114 3.89 0.87 -0.29
C GLY A 114 2.44 1.04 -0.74
N PHE A 115 1.95 0.23 -1.69
CA PHE A 115 0.55 0.27 -2.13
C PHE A 115 -0.40 -0.45 -1.16
N PRO A 116 -1.67 0.00 -1.01
CA PRO A 116 -2.62 -0.65 -0.12
C PRO A 116 -2.97 -2.08 -0.56
N THR A 117 -3.40 -2.90 0.40
CA THR A 117 -3.96 -4.24 0.13
C THR A 117 -5.46 -4.15 -0.16
N TYR A 118 -6.05 -5.25 -0.63
CA TYR A 118 -7.47 -5.31 -0.94
C TYR A 118 -8.31 -5.60 0.30
N ASN A 119 -9.45 -4.92 0.41
CA ASN A 119 -10.52 -5.32 1.31
C ASN A 119 -11.40 -6.37 0.61
N TRP A 120 -10.94 -7.62 0.64
CA TRP A 120 -11.63 -8.74 -0.01
C TRP A 120 -13.05 -8.97 0.53
N GLU A 121 -13.30 -8.72 1.82
CA GLU A 121 -14.64 -8.84 2.42
C GLU A 121 -15.63 -7.82 1.84
N VAL A 122 -15.18 -6.59 1.55
CA VAL A 122 -16.02 -5.57 0.92
C VAL A 122 -16.23 -5.89 -0.56
N MET A 123 -15.20 -6.35 -1.27
CA MET A 123 -15.33 -6.76 -2.67
C MET A 123 -16.27 -7.95 -2.84
N GLU A 124 -16.25 -8.91 -1.93
CA GLU A 124 -17.13 -10.09 -2.02
C GLU A 124 -18.61 -9.70 -1.98
N LYS A 125 -18.98 -8.68 -1.20
CA LYS A 125 -20.36 -8.21 -1.04
C LYS A 125 -21.02 -7.73 -2.33
N ASP A 126 -20.23 -7.28 -3.31
CA ASP A 126 -20.74 -6.85 -4.62
C ASP A 126 -20.32 -7.75 -5.78
N ASN A 127 -19.91 -8.99 -5.46
CA ASN A 127 -19.41 -9.99 -6.40
C ASN A 127 -18.16 -9.52 -7.16
N TYR A 128 -17.24 -8.84 -6.47
CA TYR A 128 -15.93 -8.42 -7.00
C TYR A 128 -16.06 -7.42 -8.16
N LYS A 129 -17.00 -6.49 -8.06
CA LYS A 129 -17.34 -5.53 -9.13
C LYS A 129 -16.13 -4.73 -9.60
N TRP A 130 -15.24 -4.34 -8.70
CA TRP A 130 -14.01 -3.62 -9.03
C TRP A 130 -13.11 -4.42 -9.98
N TRP A 131 -12.82 -5.69 -9.66
CA TRP A 131 -12.02 -6.57 -10.52
C TRP A 131 -12.72 -6.89 -11.84
N MET A 132 -14.04 -7.08 -11.82
CA MET A 132 -14.82 -7.28 -13.05
C MET A 132 -14.71 -6.08 -14.00
N LYS A 133 -14.89 -4.85 -13.50
CA LYS A 133 -14.71 -3.62 -14.29
C LYS A 133 -13.29 -3.55 -14.89
N ARG A 134 -12.27 -3.89 -14.09
CA ARG A 134 -10.87 -3.89 -14.52
C ARG A 134 -10.62 -4.87 -15.66
N PHE A 135 -11.08 -6.11 -15.54
CA PHE A 135 -10.92 -7.12 -16.61
C PHE A 135 -11.76 -6.81 -17.85
N GLN A 136 -12.96 -6.28 -17.68
CA GLN A 136 -13.80 -5.84 -18.79
C GLN A 136 -13.13 -4.71 -19.58
N LYS A 137 -12.48 -3.75 -18.88
CA LYS A 137 -11.80 -2.67 -19.59
C LYS A 137 -10.58 -3.15 -20.37
N MET A 138 -9.82 -4.10 -19.80
CA MET A 138 -8.64 -4.66 -20.46
C MET A 138 -9.00 -5.55 -21.66
N SER A 139 -10.17 -6.19 -21.66
CA SER A 139 -10.58 -7.11 -22.73
C SER A 139 -10.90 -6.40 -24.04
N GLU A 140 -11.19 -5.09 -23.97
CA GLU A 140 -11.33 -4.24 -25.14
C GLU A 140 -10.05 -4.23 -26.00
N TYR A 141 -8.88 -4.46 -25.41
CA TYR A 141 -7.59 -4.27 -26.06
C TYR A 141 -6.72 -5.52 -26.12
N PHE A 142 -6.80 -6.40 -25.12
CA PHE A 142 -5.86 -7.51 -24.97
C PHE A 142 -6.58 -8.86 -24.89
N ASP A 143 -5.87 -9.92 -25.23
CA ASP A 143 -6.41 -11.27 -25.36
C ASP A 143 -6.01 -12.16 -24.18
N VAL A 144 -4.85 -11.88 -23.58
CA VAL A 144 -4.29 -12.66 -22.45
C VAL A 144 -3.80 -11.73 -21.36
N TYR A 145 -4.10 -12.07 -20.11
CA TYR A 145 -3.66 -11.33 -18.93
C TYR A 145 -2.55 -12.08 -18.21
N ARG A 146 -1.41 -11.44 -18.02
CA ARG A 146 -0.52 -11.74 -16.89
C ARG A 146 -1.01 -10.90 -15.72
N ILE A 147 -1.39 -11.56 -14.64
CA ILE A 147 -1.61 -10.90 -13.37
C ILE A 147 -0.31 -11.00 -12.60
N ASP A 148 0.35 -9.86 -12.39
CA ASP A 148 1.55 -9.80 -11.58
C ASP A 148 1.21 -10.21 -10.14
N HIS A 149 2.14 -10.88 -9.46
CA HIS A 149 1.99 -11.33 -8.08
C HIS A 149 0.63 -12.02 -7.78
N ILE A 150 0.21 -12.95 -8.65
CA ILE A 150 -1.06 -13.70 -8.53
C ILE A 150 -1.29 -14.36 -7.16
N LEU A 151 -0.20 -14.69 -6.44
CA LEU A 151 -0.26 -15.22 -5.08
C LEU A 151 -1.03 -14.31 -4.12
N GLY A 152 -1.03 -12.98 -4.36
CA GLY A 152 -1.77 -11.99 -3.60
C GLY A 152 -3.29 -12.18 -3.59
N PHE A 153 -3.84 -12.97 -4.53
CA PHE A 153 -5.26 -13.39 -4.49
C PHE A 153 -5.54 -14.46 -3.43
N PHE A 154 -4.52 -15.22 -3.02
CA PHE A 154 -4.65 -16.26 -1.99
C PHE A 154 -4.26 -15.72 -0.62
N ARG A 155 -3.11 -15.03 -0.56
CA ARG A 155 -2.62 -14.30 0.61
C ARG A 155 -1.58 -13.28 0.20
N ILE A 156 -1.61 -12.11 0.82
CA ILE A 156 -0.63 -11.05 0.57
C ILE A 156 0.12 -10.73 1.85
N TRP A 157 1.40 -10.38 1.74
CA TRP A 157 2.16 -9.88 2.88
C TRP A 157 1.78 -8.41 3.10
N GLU A 158 1.01 -8.17 4.17
CA GLU A 158 0.53 -6.85 4.57
C GLU A 158 1.38 -6.32 5.71
N ILE A 159 1.95 -5.15 5.47
CA ILE A 159 2.82 -4.42 6.38
C ILE A 159 2.00 -3.24 6.95
N PRO A 160 2.09 -2.92 8.26
CA PRO A 160 1.45 -1.73 8.81
C PRO A 160 1.97 -0.45 8.15
N ALA A 161 1.10 0.53 7.90
CA ALA A 161 1.50 1.79 7.24
C ALA A 161 2.58 2.59 7.99
N HIS A 162 2.75 2.38 9.30
CA HIS A 162 3.78 3.03 10.10
C HIS A 162 5.17 2.37 10.00
N ALA A 163 5.28 1.22 9.32
CA ALA A 163 6.54 0.56 9.04
C ALA A 163 7.13 1.04 7.70
N VAL A 164 8.45 1.06 7.64
CA VAL A 164 9.26 1.44 6.47
C VAL A 164 9.74 0.19 5.73
N GLN A 165 10.09 -0.87 6.47
CA GLN A 165 10.59 -2.14 5.94
C GLN A 165 9.52 -3.24 5.95
N GLY A 166 9.76 -4.34 5.22
CA GLY A 166 8.86 -5.49 5.15
C GLY A 166 8.83 -6.40 6.39
N LEU A 167 9.74 -6.20 7.34
CA LEU A 167 9.90 -7.05 8.54
C LEU A 167 8.64 -7.19 9.41
N LEU A 168 7.88 -6.11 9.55
CA LEU A 168 6.75 -6.03 10.48
C LEU A 168 5.41 -6.42 9.85
N GLY A 169 5.45 -7.10 8.69
CA GLY A 169 4.25 -7.56 8.02
C GLY A 169 3.74 -8.91 8.52
N GLN A 170 2.62 -9.32 7.95
CA GLN A 170 2.00 -10.64 8.14
C GLN A 170 1.27 -11.06 6.87
N PHE A 171 1.05 -12.36 6.67
CA PHE A 171 0.16 -12.81 5.60
C PHE A 171 -1.30 -12.47 5.93
N VAL A 172 -2.03 -11.95 4.95
CA VAL A 172 -3.48 -11.71 5.03
C VAL A 172 -4.15 -12.47 3.87
N PRO A 173 -5.01 -13.46 4.16
CA PRO A 173 -5.35 -13.98 5.49
C PRO A 173 -4.16 -14.71 6.16
N ALA A 174 -4.12 -14.64 7.50
CA ALA A 174 -3.23 -15.42 8.35
C ALA A 174 -3.97 -16.59 8.98
N LEU A 175 -3.22 -17.63 9.36
CA LEU A 175 -3.67 -18.69 10.25
C LEU A 175 -3.01 -18.49 11.61
N PRO A 176 -3.58 -17.65 12.50
CA PRO A 176 -2.99 -17.39 13.80
C PRO A 176 -3.10 -18.62 14.72
N MET A 177 -2.13 -18.76 15.63
CA MET A 177 -2.22 -19.71 16.75
C MET A 177 -2.62 -18.97 18.03
N ASN A 178 -3.52 -19.56 18.81
CA ASN A 178 -3.81 -19.09 20.15
C ASN A 178 -2.75 -19.57 21.17
N SER A 179 -2.74 -18.97 22.36
CA SER A 179 -1.73 -19.28 23.39
C SER A 179 -1.73 -20.76 23.79
N LYS A 180 -2.90 -21.40 23.85
CA LYS A 180 -3.03 -22.82 24.21
C LYS A 180 -2.49 -23.74 23.12
N GLU A 181 -2.68 -23.39 21.85
CA GLU A 181 -2.07 -24.13 20.74
C GLU A 181 -0.55 -24.08 20.82
N ILE A 182 0.03 -22.89 21.06
CA ILE A 182 1.47 -22.71 21.26
C ILE A 182 1.98 -23.56 22.44
N GLU A 183 1.27 -23.53 23.58
CA GLU A 183 1.61 -24.32 24.77
C GLU A 183 1.52 -25.84 24.53
N ASN A 184 0.54 -26.29 23.75
CA ASN A 184 0.41 -27.71 23.40
C ASN A 184 1.59 -28.22 22.55
N TYR A 185 2.29 -27.33 21.83
CA TYR A 185 3.54 -27.65 21.15
C TYR A 185 4.77 -27.66 22.08
N GLY A 186 4.58 -27.47 23.39
CA GLY A 186 5.64 -27.47 24.41
C GLY A 186 6.33 -26.13 24.61
N LEU A 187 5.80 -25.04 24.03
CA LEU A 187 6.34 -23.69 24.19
C LEU A 187 5.50 -22.90 25.19
N PRO A 188 6.01 -22.58 26.40
CA PRO A 188 5.26 -21.76 27.35
C PRO A 188 5.00 -20.37 26.75
N PHE A 189 3.75 -19.92 26.78
CA PHE A 189 3.39 -18.64 26.18
C PHE A 189 3.80 -17.47 27.09
N ARG A 190 4.85 -16.74 26.69
CA ARG A 190 5.38 -15.58 27.43
C ARG A 190 4.89 -14.30 26.77
N ARG A 191 3.72 -13.82 27.21
CA ARG A 191 3.02 -12.67 26.61
C ARG A 191 3.94 -11.46 26.38
N ASP A 192 4.64 -11.02 27.42
CA ASP A 192 5.44 -9.79 27.33
C ASP A 192 6.64 -9.93 26.39
N LEU A 193 7.21 -11.13 26.28
CA LEU A 193 8.35 -11.44 25.42
C LEU A 193 7.92 -11.62 23.94
N TYR A 194 6.73 -12.18 23.71
CA TYR A 194 6.27 -12.52 22.36
C TYR A 194 5.50 -11.38 21.68
N LEU A 195 4.93 -10.46 22.47
CA LEU A 195 4.13 -9.35 21.93
C LEU A 195 4.87 -8.00 21.92
N ASN A 196 6.04 -7.90 22.55
CA ASN A 196 6.83 -6.68 22.57
C ASN A 196 8.26 -6.93 22.08
N PRO A 197 8.91 -5.94 21.46
CA PRO A 197 10.33 -6.02 21.15
C PRO A 197 11.17 -6.28 22.40
N TYR A 198 12.09 -7.23 22.31
CA TYR A 198 13.04 -7.52 23.38
C TYR A 198 14.37 -6.80 23.11
N ILE A 199 14.52 -5.60 23.68
CA ILE A 199 15.73 -4.77 23.53
C ILE A 199 16.56 -4.91 24.81
N HIS A 200 17.58 -5.77 24.80
CA HIS A 200 18.48 -5.97 25.95
C HIS A 200 19.75 -5.12 25.83
N GLU A 201 20.28 -4.67 26.98
CA GLU A 201 21.51 -3.88 27.10
C GLU A 201 22.67 -4.47 26.27
N ASP A 202 22.87 -5.79 26.37
CA ASP A 202 23.98 -6.49 25.69
C ASP A 202 23.96 -6.31 24.17
N CYS A 203 22.76 -6.23 23.57
CA CYS A 203 22.61 -6.05 22.13
C CYS A 203 22.87 -4.60 21.69
N LEU A 204 22.67 -3.62 22.58
CA LEU A 204 22.81 -2.21 22.23
C LEU A 204 24.26 -1.85 21.94
N GLN A 205 25.21 -2.40 22.70
CA GLN A 205 26.64 -2.15 22.47
C GLN A 205 27.12 -2.78 21.16
N GLU A 206 26.64 -3.99 20.84
CA GLU A 206 26.97 -4.70 19.60
C GLU A 206 26.46 -3.95 18.36
N ILE A 207 25.23 -3.44 18.42
CA ILE A 207 24.57 -2.78 17.29
C ILE A 207 25.05 -1.33 17.12
N PHE A 208 25.15 -0.55 18.20
CA PHE A 208 25.35 0.91 18.14
C PHE A 208 26.75 1.38 18.53
N GLY A 209 27.59 0.53 19.12
CA GLY A 209 28.97 0.87 19.44
C GLY A 209 29.12 2.14 20.29
N LEU A 210 29.72 3.20 19.72
CA LEU A 210 29.93 4.47 20.43
C LEU A 210 28.63 5.27 20.62
N TYR A 211 27.56 4.94 19.90
CA TYR A 211 26.27 5.64 19.96
C TYR A 211 25.29 5.03 20.97
N THR A 212 25.67 3.97 21.68
CA THR A 212 24.79 3.24 22.60
C THR A 212 24.16 4.15 23.66
N GLU A 213 24.95 5.01 24.30
CA GLU A 213 24.42 5.94 25.31
C GLU A 213 23.50 7.01 24.70
N TYR A 214 23.81 7.49 23.49
CA TYR A 214 22.92 8.40 22.77
C TYR A 214 21.57 7.74 22.46
N VAL A 215 21.59 6.47 22.04
CA VAL A 215 20.37 5.71 21.76
C VAL A 215 19.53 5.50 23.02
N LYS A 216 20.18 5.11 24.13
CA LYS A 216 19.53 4.94 25.45
C LYS A 216 18.88 6.21 25.96
N GLN A 217 19.52 7.36 25.74
CA GLN A 217 18.98 8.65 26.19
C GLN A 217 17.86 9.16 25.27
N THR A 218 17.94 8.88 23.97
CA THR A 218 17.09 9.51 22.95
C THR A 218 15.89 8.65 22.56
N PHE A 219 16.08 7.36 22.27
CA PHE A 219 15.07 6.55 21.57
C PHE A 219 14.35 5.53 22.44
N ILE A 220 15.00 5.07 23.52
CA ILE A 220 14.49 3.98 24.36
C ILE A 220 14.44 4.41 25.84
N GLU A 221 13.68 3.67 26.64
CA GLU A 221 13.58 3.87 28.08
C GLU A 221 13.57 2.52 28.82
N PRO A 222 14.09 2.44 30.07
CA PRO A 222 14.14 1.19 30.83
C PRO A 222 12.74 0.62 31.10
N CYS A 223 12.60 -0.70 30.99
CA CYS A 223 11.40 -1.41 31.42
C CYS A 223 11.41 -1.62 32.94
N ILE A 224 10.38 -1.13 33.62
CA ILE A 224 10.25 -1.25 35.10
C ILE A 224 10.21 -2.73 35.54
N SER A 225 9.66 -3.61 34.70
CA SER A 225 9.45 -5.02 35.01
C SER A 225 10.64 -5.93 34.75
N ASN A 226 11.69 -5.46 34.06
CA ASN A 226 12.81 -6.32 33.68
C ASN A 226 14.12 -5.52 33.56
N GLU A 227 15.04 -5.76 34.47
CA GLU A 227 16.34 -5.08 34.53
C GLU A 227 17.16 -5.34 33.26
N GLY A 228 17.85 -4.32 32.74
CA GLY A 228 18.64 -4.43 31.51
C GLY A 228 17.81 -4.49 30.21
N VAL A 229 16.47 -4.47 30.30
CA VAL A 229 15.58 -4.43 29.12
C VAL A 229 15.01 -3.04 28.93
N TYR A 230 14.91 -2.65 27.66
CA TYR A 230 14.40 -1.36 27.23
C TYR A 230 13.17 -1.52 26.35
N LYS A 231 12.38 -0.46 26.27
CA LYS A 231 11.30 -0.30 25.29
C LYS A 231 11.50 1.00 24.51
N MET A 232 10.94 1.07 23.31
CA MET A 232 10.90 2.31 22.54
C MET A 232 10.11 3.38 23.30
N ARG A 233 10.59 4.62 23.26
CA ARG A 233 9.80 5.78 23.71
C ARG A 233 8.65 6.02 22.74
N ALA A 234 7.55 6.57 23.24
CA ALA A 234 6.33 6.79 22.45
C ALA A 234 6.56 7.70 21.22
N GLU A 235 7.54 8.59 21.29
CA GLU A 235 7.95 9.48 20.20
C GLU A 235 8.65 8.72 19.05
N PHE A 236 9.10 7.48 19.27
CA PHE A 236 9.93 6.70 18.35
C PHE A 236 9.48 5.24 18.18
N ASP A 237 8.32 4.87 18.69
CA ASP A 237 7.79 3.49 18.71
C ASP A 237 7.36 2.91 17.35
N THR A 238 7.63 3.63 16.24
CA THR A 238 7.39 3.15 14.87
C THR A 238 8.56 3.53 13.98
N GLN A 239 8.81 2.75 12.93
CA GLN A 239 9.90 3.01 11.99
C GLN A 239 9.74 4.38 11.31
N ARG A 240 8.52 4.80 10.96
CA ARG A 240 8.29 6.14 10.38
C ARG A 240 8.55 7.29 11.36
N LYS A 241 8.25 7.14 12.65
CA LYS A 241 8.62 8.16 13.66
C LYS A 241 10.14 8.33 13.76
N VAL A 242 10.88 7.22 13.70
CA VAL A 242 12.34 7.24 13.66
C VAL A 242 12.85 7.90 12.37
N GLU A 243 12.30 7.53 11.21
CA GLU A 243 12.65 8.14 9.92
C GLU A 243 12.41 9.67 9.93
N ALA A 244 11.25 10.10 10.44
CA ALA A 244 10.90 11.51 10.57
C ALA A 244 11.87 12.29 11.47
N PHE A 245 12.40 11.65 12.52
CA PHE A 245 13.41 12.28 13.38
C PHE A 245 14.71 12.58 12.64
N PHE A 246 15.11 11.70 11.72
CA PHE A 246 16.35 11.85 10.95
C PHE A 246 16.15 12.61 9.63
N ALA A 247 14.91 12.88 9.23
CA ALA A 247 14.61 13.65 8.02
C ALA A 247 15.32 15.02 8.04
N GLY A 248 16.17 15.28 7.04
CA GLY A 248 16.92 16.52 6.90
C GLY A 248 18.13 16.67 7.83
N LYS A 249 18.48 15.64 8.62
CA LYS A 249 19.71 15.59 9.41
C LYS A 249 20.74 14.73 8.66
N THR A 250 21.91 15.30 8.39
CA THR A 250 23.09 14.59 7.88
C THR A 250 23.99 14.15 9.03
#